data_AF-A0AA88WE59-F1
#
_entry.id   AF-A0AA88WE59-F1
#
_cell.length_a   1.000
_cell.length_b   1.000
_cell.length_c   1.000
_cell.angle_alpha   90.00
_cell.angle_beta   90.00
_cell.angle_gamma   90.00
#
_symmetry.space_group_name_H-M   'P 1'
#
loop_
_entity.id
_entity.type
_entity.pdbx_description
1 polymer ?
#
loop_
_entity_poly.entity_id
_entity_poly.type
_entity_poly.pdbx_seq_one_letter_code
_entity_poly.pdbx_strand_id
1 'polypeptide(L)'
;MFIECHSKKDENMTPSTMEAANYMAQMQEKSEKLPEGSQDLPAENDILSQVVGKDKYGRVRMYGLGVSQFDVWGQIPSRKQSHKIAMEWKENCEQMEERFNNRINELKSMFL
;
A
#
# COMPACT_ATOMS: atom_id res chain seq x y z
N MET A 1 -1.17 -9.37 8.46
CA MET A 1 -2.17 -10.13 7.69
C MET A 1 -1.90 -11.63 7.71
N PHE A 2 -0.84 -12.17 7.10
CA PHE A 2 -0.64 -13.64 7.08
C PHE A 2 -0.59 -14.26 8.49
N ILE A 3 0.24 -13.73 9.38
CA ILE A 3 0.37 -14.24 10.76
C ILE A 3 -0.99 -14.23 11.43
N GLU A 4 -1.67 -13.09 11.41
CA GLU A 4 -3.01 -12.91 11.98
C GLU A 4 -4.08 -13.88 11.42
N CYS A 5 -4.07 -14.16 10.12
CA CYS A 5 -5.01 -15.10 9.50
C CYS A 5 -4.68 -16.58 9.78
N HIS A 6 -3.40 -16.88 10.05
CA HIS A 6 -2.91 -18.24 10.25
C HIS A 6 -2.51 -18.55 11.68
N SER A 7 -2.77 -17.65 12.62
CA SER A 7 -2.59 -17.85 14.05
C SER A 7 -3.93 -18.17 14.73
N LYS A 8 -3.84 -18.88 15.85
CA LYS A 8 -4.96 -19.06 16.77
C LYS A 8 -5.28 -17.70 17.40
N LYS A 9 -6.53 -17.56 17.87
CA LYS A 9 -6.98 -16.38 18.63
C LYS A 9 -6.55 -16.47 20.09
N ASP A 10 -5.26 -16.75 20.31
CA ASP A 10 -4.62 -16.72 21.62
C ASP A 10 -3.69 -15.50 21.72
N GLU A 11 -3.26 -15.20 22.94
CA GLU A 11 -2.35 -14.09 23.24
C GLU A 11 -0.96 -14.25 22.59
N ASN A 12 -0.56 -15.48 22.28
CA ASN A 12 0.77 -15.82 21.76
C ASN A 12 0.82 -15.93 20.23
N MET A 13 -0.27 -15.63 19.51
CA MET A 13 -0.41 -15.79 18.06
C MET A 13 0.08 -17.16 17.56
N THR A 14 -0.22 -18.24 18.29
CA THR A 14 0.30 -19.58 18.00
C THR A 14 -0.13 -20.03 16.60
N PRO A 15 0.76 -20.60 15.77
CA PRO A 15 0.38 -21.08 14.44
C PRO A 15 -0.79 -22.07 14.50
N SER A 16 -1.77 -21.88 13.61
CA SER A 16 -2.97 -22.73 13.50
C SER A 16 -2.67 -24.11 12.89
N THR A 17 -1.63 -24.22 12.06
CA THR A 17 -1.23 -25.43 11.36
C THR A 17 0.29 -25.57 11.34
N MET A 18 0.79 -26.78 11.11
CA MET A 18 2.23 -27.04 10.97
C MET A 18 2.84 -26.30 9.77
N GLU A 19 2.09 -26.20 8.68
CA GLU A 19 2.53 -25.46 7.49
C GLU A 19 2.66 -23.96 7.78
N ALA A 20 1.67 -23.38 8.47
CA ALA A 20 1.76 -21.98 8.92
C ALA A 20 2.96 -21.76 9.85
N ALA A 21 3.25 -22.69 10.75
CA ALA A 21 4.43 -22.62 11.63
C ALA A 21 5.73 -22.57 10.81
N ASN A 22 5.85 -23.43 9.79
CA ASN A 22 7.02 -23.45 8.90
C ASN A 22 7.18 -22.15 8.12
N TYR A 23 6.09 -21.57 7.61
CA TYR A 23 6.16 -20.29 6.90
C TYR A 23 6.50 -19.13 7.84
N MET A 24 5.90 -19.08 9.03
CA MET A 24 6.22 -18.04 10.02
C MET A 24 7.69 -18.08 10.45
N ALA A 25 8.24 -19.28 10.69
CA ALA A 25 9.66 -19.45 11.02
C ALA A 25 10.58 -18.96 9.88
N GLN A 26 10.27 -19.32 8.63
CA GLN A 26 11.03 -18.85 7.46
C GLN A 26 10.94 -17.33 7.26
N MET A 27 9.77 -16.74 7.52
CA MET A 27 9.60 -15.28 7.45
C MET A 27 10.43 -14.58 8.53
N GLN A 28 10.42 -15.10 9.75
CA GLN A 28 11.23 -14.57 10.85
C GLN A 28 12.72 -14.63 10.50
N GLU A 29 13.22 -15.79 10.05
CA GLU A 29 14.63 -15.98 9.67
C GLU A 29 15.07 -14.98 8.57
N LYS A 30 14.22 -14.75 7.57
CA LYS A 30 14.50 -13.78 6.50
C LYS A 30 14.46 -12.34 7.01
N SER A 31 13.56 -12.03 7.94
CA SER A 31 13.43 -10.70 8.52
C SER A 31 14.64 -10.33 9.38
N GLU A 32 15.21 -11.29 10.11
CA GLU A 32 16.42 -11.10 10.93
C GLU A 32 17.68 -10.89 10.07
N LYS A 33 17.66 -11.35 8.82
CA LYS A 33 18.74 -11.16 7.84
C LYS A 33 18.67 -9.84 7.09
N LEU A 34 17.62 -9.03 7.31
CA LEU A 34 17.53 -7.72 6.71
C LEU A 34 18.58 -6.77 7.32
N PRO A 35 19.12 -5.81 6.53
CA PRO A 35 20.00 -4.77 7.05
C PRO A 35 19.38 -4.04 8.25
N GLU A 36 20.20 -3.68 9.22
CA GLU A 36 19.74 -2.98 10.42
C GLU A 36 19.02 -1.68 10.06
N GLY A 37 17.82 -1.49 10.61
CA GLY A 37 16.95 -0.33 10.31
C GLY A 37 16.13 -0.44 9.01
N SER A 38 16.31 -1.48 8.21
CA SER A 38 15.45 -1.73 7.05
C SER A 38 14.14 -2.43 7.43
N GLN A 39 13.08 -2.15 6.68
CA GLN A 39 11.77 -2.77 6.83
C GLN A 39 11.38 -3.48 5.54
N ASP A 40 10.69 -4.61 5.66
CA ASP A 40 10.09 -5.30 4.52
C ASP A 40 8.86 -4.52 4.05
N LEU A 41 9.01 -3.76 2.96
CA LEU A 41 7.93 -3.03 2.33
C LEU A 41 7.18 -3.95 1.35
N PRO A 42 5.85 -3.82 1.22
CA PRO A 42 5.08 -4.58 0.24
C PRO A 42 5.64 -4.43 -1.18
N ALA A 43 6.06 -5.53 -1.78
CA ALA A 43 6.70 -5.57 -3.09
C ALA A 43 6.49 -6.93 -3.76
N GLU A 44 6.75 -7.02 -5.06
CA GLU A 44 6.61 -8.28 -5.82
C GLU A 44 7.48 -9.45 -5.28
N ASN A 45 8.52 -9.12 -4.51
CA ASN A 45 9.45 -10.08 -3.92
C ASN A 45 9.71 -9.78 -2.44
N ASP A 46 8.70 -9.27 -1.73
CA ASP A 46 8.72 -9.12 -0.26
C ASP A 46 8.95 -10.47 0.45
N ILE A 47 9.25 -10.44 1.75
CA ILE A 47 9.57 -11.66 2.50
C ILE A 47 8.42 -12.67 2.42
N LEU A 48 7.17 -12.20 2.49
CA LEU A 48 6.01 -13.05 2.34
C LEU A 48 6.05 -13.78 0.99
N SER A 49 6.21 -13.07 -0.12
CA SER A 49 6.28 -13.66 -1.47
C SER A 49 7.46 -14.61 -1.65
N GLN A 50 8.57 -14.39 -0.95
CA GLN A 50 9.70 -15.32 -0.97
C GLN A 50 9.42 -16.63 -0.24
N VAL A 51 8.59 -16.61 0.80
CA VAL A 51 8.28 -17.79 1.64
C VAL A 51 7.08 -18.56 1.11
N VAL A 52 5.97 -17.88 0.84
CA VAL A 52 4.72 -18.50 0.40
C VAL A 52 4.52 -18.48 -1.11
N GLY A 53 5.52 -17.98 -1.85
CA GLY A 53 5.47 -17.82 -3.31
C GLY A 53 4.82 -16.50 -3.75
N LYS A 54 5.16 -16.07 -4.97
CA LYS A 54 4.66 -14.83 -5.56
C LYS A 54 3.16 -14.87 -5.86
N ASP A 55 2.52 -13.71 -5.76
CA ASP A 55 1.14 -13.52 -6.21
C ASP A 55 1.00 -13.78 -7.71
N LYS A 56 -0.14 -14.36 -8.10
CA LYS A 56 -0.48 -14.54 -9.52
C LYS A 56 -0.93 -13.21 -10.12
N TYR A 57 -0.70 -13.05 -11.42
CA TYR A 57 -1.14 -11.86 -12.15
C TYR A 57 -2.64 -11.58 -11.91
N GLY A 58 -2.95 -10.38 -11.41
CA GLY A 58 -4.33 -9.95 -11.12
C GLY A 58 -4.97 -10.59 -9.89
N ARG A 59 -4.23 -11.41 -9.12
CA ARG A 59 -4.67 -12.02 -7.86
C ARG A 59 -3.66 -11.69 -6.77
N VAL A 60 -3.87 -10.55 -6.14
CA VAL A 60 -2.99 -10.01 -5.10
C VAL A 60 -3.54 -10.38 -3.73
N ARG A 61 -2.68 -10.85 -2.82
CA ARG A 61 -3.05 -11.11 -1.42
C ARG A 61 -3.08 -9.78 -0.65
N MET A 62 -4.14 -9.01 -0.87
CA MET A 62 -4.41 -7.74 -0.17
C MET A 62 -5.76 -7.81 0.55
N TYR A 63 -6.13 -6.75 1.30
CA TYR A 63 -7.39 -6.64 2.04
C TYR A 63 -8.69 -6.62 1.18
N GLY A 64 -8.63 -6.99 -0.10
CA GLY A 64 -9.82 -7.08 -0.95
C GLY A 64 -10.47 -5.73 -1.33
N LEU A 65 -9.81 -4.61 -1.08
CA LEU A 65 -10.33 -3.25 -1.36
C LEU A 65 -10.27 -2.84 -2.85
N GLY A 66 -10.09 -3.82 -3.75
CA GLY A 66 -9.97 -3.58 -5.18
C GLY A 66 -8.66 -2.88 -5.59
N VAL A 67 -7.61 -3.01 -4.78
CA VAL A 67 -6.23 -2.59 -5.09
C VAL A 67 -5.59 -3.67 -5.95
N SER A 68 -4.99 -3.30 -7.07
CA SER A 68 -4.26 -4.21 -7.95
C SER A 68 -2.76 -4.18 -7.66
N GLN A 69 -2.03 -5.20 -8.13
CA GLN A 69 -0.56 -5.28 -7.97
C GLN A 69 0.15 -4.04 -8.53
N PHE A 70 -0.42 -3.47 -9.60
CA PHE A 70 0.10 -2.27 -10.25
C PHE A 70 -0.04 -1.03 -9.38
N ASP A 71 -1.05 -1.00 -8.51
CA ASP A 71 -1.27 0.13 -7.61
C ASP A 71 -0.33 0.11 -6.40
N VAL A 72 0.29 -1.05 -6.09
CA VAL A 72 1.17 -1.21 -4.92
C VAL A 72 2.64 -1.15 -5.31
N TRP A 73 3.05 -1.92 -6.32
CA TRP A 73 4.46 -2.02 -6.75
C TRP A 73 4.63 -1.92 -8.27
N GLY A 74 3.58 -1.56 -9.01
CA GLY A 74 3.70 -1.28 -10.44
C GLY A 74 4.39 0.06 -10.68
N GLN A 75 5.22 0.11 -11.72
CA GLN A 75 5.76 1.40 -12.20
C GLN A 75 4.67 2.28 -12.82
N ILE A 76 3.64 1.65 -13.39
CA ILE A 76 2.50 2.32 -14.02
C ILE A 76 1.26 2.01 -13.17
N PRO A 77 0.55 3.03 -12.65
CA PRO A 77 -0.68 2.82 -11.89
C PRO A 77 -1.74 2.13 -12.75
N SER A 78 -2.65 1.38 -12.13
CA SER A 78 -3.78 0.81 -12.86
C SER A 78 -4.65 1.91 -13.47
N ARG A 79 -5.43 1.57 -14.51
CA ARG A 79 -6.40 2.52 -15.11
C ARG A 79 -7.28 3.21 -14.07
N LYS A 80 -7.72 2.46 -13.05
CA LYS A 80 -8.56 2.98 -11.97
C LYS A 80 -7.80 4.01 -11.13
N GLN A 81 -6.57 3.69 -10.75
CA GLN A 81 -5.72 4.58 -9.97
C GLN A 81 -5.30 5.81 -10.77
N SER A 82 -4.96 5.67 -12.05
CA SER A 82 -4.69 6.79 -12.95
C SER A 82 -5.89 7.74 -13.05
N HIS A 83 -7.10 7.21 -13.15
CA HIS A 83 -8.32 8.02 -13.17
C HIS A 83 -8.51 8.79 -11.85
N LYS A 84 -8.29 8.12 -10.71
CA LYS A 84 -8.37 8.76 -9.40
C LYS A 84 -7.37 9.91 -9.27
N ILE A 85 -6.11 9.65 -9.63
CA ILE A 85 -5.04 10.67 -9.65
C ILE A 85 -5.45 11.85 -10.53
N ALA A 86 -5.97 11.61 -11.74
CA ALA A 86 -6.40 12.68 -12.64
C ALA A 86 -7.54 13.54 -12.05
N MET A 87 -8.49 12.93 -11.34
CA MET A 87 -9.56 13.65 -10.65
C MET A 87 -9.03 14.48 -9.47
N GLU A 88 -8.12 13.92 -8.66
CA GLU A 88 -7.47 14.65 -7.56
C GLU A 88 -6.67 15.86 -8.08
N TRP A 89 -5.94 15.70 -9.20
CA TRP A 89 -5.24 16.81 -9.85
C TRP A 89 -6.20 17.89 -10.35
N LYS A 90 -7.30 17.49 -10.98
CA LYS A 90 -8.33 18.42 -11.44
C LYS A 90 -8.89 19.25 -10.28
N GLU A 91 -9.27 18.59 -9.18
CA GLU A 91 -9.81 19.25 -7.99
C GLU A 91 -8.79 20.22 -7.37
N ASN A 92 -7.52 19.80 -7.28
CA ASN A 92 -6.45 20.66 -6.76
C ASN A 92 -6.23 21.90 -7.64
N CYS A 93 -6.31 21.76 -8.96
CA CYS A 93 -6.23 22.89 -9.88
C CYS A 93 -7.41 23.86 -9.70
N GLU A 94 -8.64 23.34 -9.59
CA GLU A 94 -9.84 24.15 -9.36
C GLU A 94 -9.75 24.92 -8.03
N GLN A 95 -9.34 24.26 -6.95
CA GLN A 95 -9.14 24.91 -5.64
C GLN A 95 -8.03 25.97 -5.70
N MET A 96 -6.95 25.73 -6.45
CA MET A 96 -5.87 26.69 -6.60
C MET A 96 -6.34 27.93 -7.35
N GLU A 97 -7.10 27.75 -8.44
CA GLU A 97 -7.66 28.84 -9.24
C GLU A 97 -8.64 29.69 -8.41
N GLU A 98 -9.49 29.06 -7.61
CA GLU A 98 -10.38 29.76 -6.69
C GLU A 98 -9.59 30.61 -5.67
N ARG A 99 -8.55 30.04 -5.05
CA ARG A 99 -7.69 30.77 -4.11
C ARG A 99 -7.01 31.98 -4.76
N PHE A 100 -6.50 31.83 -5.98
CA PHE A 100 -5.89 32.93 -6.73
C PHE A 100 -6.90 34.03 -7.04
N ASN A 101 -8.09 33.65 -7.53
CA ASN A 101 -9.15 34.62 -7.84
C ASN A 101 -9.63 35.38 -6.60
N ASN A 102 -9.80 34.70 -5.48
CA ASN A 102 -10.13 35.33 -4.20
C ASN A 102 -9.04 36.33 -3.80
N ARG A 103 -7.76 35.95 -3.90
CA ARG A 103 -6.65 36.84 -3.56
C ARG A 103 -6.57 38.07 -4.47
N ILE A 104 -6.82 37.90 -5.76
CA ILE A 104 -6.87 39.00 -6.73
C ILE A 104 -8.01 39.96 -6.37
N ASN A 105 -9.18 39.43 -6.02
CA ASN A 105 -10.33 40.25 -5.65
C ASN A 105 -10.10 41.02 -4.34
N GLU A 106 -9.50 40.37 -3.33
CA GLU A 106 -9.06 41.04 -2.10
C GLU A 106 -8.13 42.21 -2.41
N LEU A 107 -7.09 41.98 -3.21
CA LEU A 107 -6.14 43.03 -3.61
C LEU A 107 -6.84 44.17 -4.35
N LYS A 108 -7.71 43.86 -5.32
CA LYS A 108 -8.49 44.87 -6.03
C LYS A 108 -9.34 45.72 -5.08
N SER A 109 -9.96 45.10 -4.07
CA SER A 109 -10.76 45.82 -3.07
C SER A 109 -9.95 46.69 -2.11
N MET A 110 -8.63 46.51 -2.02
CA MET A 110 -7.76 47.37 -1.22
C MET A 110 -7.32 48.64 -1.98
N PHE A 111 -7.36 48.63 -3.31
CA PHE A 111 -6.86 49.72 -4.17
C PHE A 111 -7.97 50.50 -4.89
N LEU A 112 -9.24 50.15 -4.69
CA LEU A 112 -10.45 50.85 -5.17
C LEU A 112 -11.26 51.33 -3.98
#